data_AF-A0A7J9WBQ7-F1
#
_entry.id   AF-A0A7J9WBQ7-F1
#
_cell.length_a   1.000
_cell.length_b   1.000
_cell.length_c   1.000
_cell.angle_alpha   90.00
_cell.angle_beta   90.00
_cell.angle_gamma   90.00
#
_symmetry.space_group_name_H-M   'P 1'
#
loop_
_entity.id
_entity.type
_entity.pdbx_description
1 polymer ?
#
loop_
_entity_poly.entity_id
_entity_poly.type
_entity_poly.pdbx_seq_one_letter_code
_entity_poly.pdbx_strand_id
1 'polypeptide(L)'
;MLRHRGQLTSLTNTKGAHPRTSTILKFQSTRLTRSSAATRTRTRSSPASTRHRRRSLATKMRMTLRSTSTRTFVLWPALVAAEQLLSGRALRPRWAPLLAWGYLQYRWSGAYRTRVGGGGPGMSRPPERVVTSGIYRWTRNPMYLGHQIFLAGVALATRSPLAVALFAVHVPWFDARARDDERALEAQFGATYDAYRRTVPRWLPVADIWRKNG
;
A
#
# COMPACT_ATOMS: atom_id res chain seq x y z
N MET A 1 21.33 0.79 65.93
CA MET A 1 22.60 0.04 65.82
C MET A 1 22.52 -0.78 64.54
N LEU A 2 23.40 -0.77 63.54
CA LEU A 2 24.73 -0.21 63.32
C LEU A 2 24.84 0.20 61.83
N ARG A 3 25.58 1.28 61.59
CA ARG A 3 26.03 1.77 60.29
C ARG A 3 26.89 0.73 59.57
N HIS A 4 26.83 0.70 58.24
CA HIS A 4 28.06 0.56 57.46
C HIS A 4 28.05 1.50 56.25
N ARG A 5 28.94 2.50 56.34
CA ARG A 5 29.42 3.34 55.25
C ARG A 5 30.51 2.57 54.50
N GLY A 6 30.53 2.70 53.18
CA GLY A 6 31.69 2.43 52.33
C GLY A 6 31.66 3.44 51.19
N GLN A 7 32.57 4.42 51.23
CA GLN A 7 32.68 5.52 50.27
C GLN A 7 33.95 5.35 49.44
N LEU A 8 33.85 5.79 48.17
CA LEU A 8 34.89 6.40 47.32
C LEU A 8 36.09 5.54 46.85
N THR A 9 36.31 5.47 45.54
CA THR A 9 37.29 6.35 44.86
C THR A 9 37.26 6.19 43.33
N SER A 10 37.22 7.34 42.65
CA SER A 10 37.51 7.52 41.23
C SER A 10 39.02 7.61 41.04
N LEU A 11 39.57 6.95 40.02
CA LEU A 11 40.91 7.21 39.52
C LEU A 11 40.87 7.38 38.00
N THR A 12 40.94 8.64 37.58
CA THR A 12 41.32 9.09 36.24
C THR A 12 42.81 9.44 36.24
N ASN A 13 43.64 8.72 35.44
CA ASN A 13 44.90 9.14 34.79
C ASN A 13 45.53 7.89 34.14
N THR A 14 46.27 7.86 33.03
CA THR A 14 47.19 8.82 32.41
C THR A 14 47.47 8.40 30.95
N LYS A 15 47.79 9.40 30.12
CA LYS A 15 48.51 9.42 28.83
C LYS A 15 49.47 8.25 28.51
N GLY A 16 49.62 7.94 27.21
CA GLY A 16 50.93 7.64 26.63
C GLY A 16 51.02 6.68 25.42
N ALA A 17 51.42 7.23 24.27
CA ALA A 17 52.36 6.67 23.28
C ALA A 17 51.95 5.56 22.26
N HIS A 18 51.86 5.95 20.98
CA HIS A 18 52.34 5.20 19.78
C HIS A 18 53.89 5.07 19.80
N PRO A 19 54.63 4.27 18.95
CA PRO A 19 54.34 3.85 17.56
C PRO A 19 54.91 2.46 17.09
N ARG A 20 54.82 2.22 15.75
CA ARG A 20 55.61 1.33 14.84
C ARG A 20 55.05 -0.06 14.51
N THR A 21 54.55 -0.27 13.28
CA THR A 21 55.24 -0.64 12.02
C THR A 21 55.76 -2.08 12.00
N SER A 22 55.14 -2.94 11.17
CA SER A 22 55.78 -4.11 10.57
C SER A 22 55.04 -4.53 9.30
N THR A 23 55.64 -4.15 8.17
CA THR A 23 55.44 -4.69 6.83
C THR A 23 55.94 -6.13 6.77
N ILE A 24 55.13 -7.08 6.28
CA ILE A 24 55.64 -8.30 5.64
C ILE A 24 54.85 -8.58 4.35
N LEU A 25 55.62 -8.72 3.29
CA LEU A 25 55.26 -8.94 1.89
C LEU A 25 55.07 -10.44 1.58
N LYS A 26 54.19 -10.67 0.59
CA LYS A 26 54.21 -11.68 -0.48
C LYS A 26 54.23 -13.17 -0.10
N PHE A 27 53.30 -13.92 -0.70
CA PHE A 27 53.70 -14.99 -1.63
C PHE A 27 52.57 -15.27 -2.63
N GLN A 28 52.86 -15.09 -3.93
CA GLN A 28 52.08 -15.65 -5.01
C GLN A 28 52.55 -17.08 -5.25
N SER A 29 51.62 -18.01 -5.47
CA SER A 29 51.92 -19.26 -6.18
C SER A 29 50.75 -19.64 -7.07
N THR A 30 50.93 -19.39 -8.35
CA THR A 30 50.21 -19.98 -9.47
C THR A 30 50.44 -21.50 -9.48
N ARG A 31 49.37 -22.29 -9.61
CA ARG A 31 49.42 -23.62 -10.25
C ARG A 31 48.08 -23.93 -10.92
N LEU A 32 48.15 -23.99 -12.24
CA LEU A 32 47.17 -24.61 -13.13
C LEU A 32 47.07 -26.10 -12.82
N THR A 33 45.87 -26.70 -12.89
CA THR A 33 45.56 -27.84 -13.79
C THR A 33 44.18 -28.45 -13.52
N ARG A 34 43.57 -28.88 -14.64
CA ARG A 34 42.59 -29.98 -14.79
C ARG A 34 41.11 -29.72 -14.46
N SER A 35 40.41 -29.34 -15.52
CA SER A 35 39.27 -30.08 -16.10
C SER A 35 38.79 -31.31 -15.31
N SER A 36 37.56 -31.24 -14.80
CA SER A 36 36.76 -32.42 -14.47
C SER A 36 35.28 -32.16 -14.76
N ALA A 37 34.77 -32.93 -15.72
CA ALA A 37 33.41 -33.43 -15.86
C ALA A 37 32.25 -32.45 -15.61
N ALA A 38 31.71 -31.95 -16.73
CA ALA A 38 30.33 -31.50 -16.81
C ALA A 38 29.37 -32.68 -16.51
N THR A 39 28.95 -32.83 -15.26
CA THR A 39 27.74 -33.60 -14.93
C THR A 39 26.54 -32.74 -15.29
N ARG A 40 26.10 -32.89 -16.54
CA ARG A 40 24.85 -32.33 -17.04
C ARG A 40 23.70 -33.08 -16.37
N THR A 41 23.32 -32.67 -15.16
CA THR A 41 22.07 -33.07 -14.51
C THR A 41 20.92 -32.54 -15.36
N ARG A 42 20.45 -33.39 -16.27
CA ARG A 42 19.21 -33.16 -17.03
C ARG A 42 18.06 -33.23 -16.02
N THR A 43 17.75 -32.11 -15.40
CA THR A 43 16.56 -31.96 -14.55
C THR A 43 15.34 -32.24 -15.43
N ARG A 44 14.84 -33.48 -15.39
CA ARG A 44 13.50 -33.85 -15.85
C ARG A 44 12.53 -32.94 -15.08
N SER A 45 11.98 -31.93 -15.73
CA SER A 45 10.92 -31.10 -15.19
C SER A 45 9.72 -31.98 -14.86
N SER A 46 9.54 -32.29 -13.57
CA SER A 46 8.48 -33.18 -13.10
C SER A 46 7.09 -32.57 -13.36
N PRO A 47 6.13 -33.30 -13.98
CA PRO A 47 4.78 -32.80 -14.31
C PRO A 47 3.93 -32.39 -13.10
N ALA A 48 4.36 -32.75 -11.88
CA ALA A 48 3.74 -32.25 -10.64
C ALA A 48 3.96 -30.74 -10.42
N SER A 49 5.11 -30.21 -10.85
CA SER A 49 5.47 -28.79 -10.66
C SER A 49 4.65 -27.84 -11.55
N THR A 50 4.31 -28.28 -12.76
CA THR A 50 3.47 -27.52 -13.72
C THR A 50 2.00 -27.50 -13.30
N ARG A 51 1.48 -28.61 -12.74
CA ARG A 51 0.10 -28.67 -12.23
C ARG A 51 -0.10 -27.80 -10.98
N HIS A 52 0.87 -27.79 -10.07
CA HIS A 52 0.85 -26.92 -8.89
C HIS A 52 0.99 -25.44 -9.28
N ARG A 53 1.86 -25.10 -10.24
CA ARG A 53 2.04 -23.74 -10.76
C ARG A 53 0.78 -23.23 -11.48
N ARG A 54 0.13 -24.05 -12.32
CA ARG A 54 -1.13 -23.69 -12.99
C ARG A 54 -2.28 -23.46 -12.00
N ARG A 55 -2.43 -24.30 -10.97
CA ARG A 55 -3.42 -24.09 -9.89
C ARG A 55 -3.11 -22.81 -9.08
N SER A 56 -1.85 -22.54 -8.77
CA SER A 56 -1.39 -21.33 -8.08
C SER A 56 -1.67 -20.04 -8.89
N LEU A 57 -1.42 -20.07 -10.20
CA LEU A 57 -1.70 -18.95 -11.10
C LEU A 57 -3.21 -18.70 -11.26
N ALA A 58 -4.01 -19.76 -11.42
CA ALA A 58 -5.47 -19.65 -11.51
C ALA A 58 -6.08 -19.08 -10.22
N THR A 59 -5.61 -19.50 -9.04
CA THR A 59 -6.05 -18.96 -7.75
C THR A 59 -5.63 -17.50 -7.58
N LYS A 60 -4.40 -17.13 -7.94
CA LYS A 60 -3.94 -15.73 -7.95
C LYS A 60 -4.76 -14.86 -8.91
N MET A 61 -5.00 -15.29 -10.15
CA MET A 61 -5.87 -14.59 -11.11
C MET A 61 -7.28 -14.38 -10.55
N ARG A 62 -7.89 -15.42 -9.96
CA ARG A 62 -9.22 -15.35 -9.34
C ARG A 62 -9.26 -14.37 -8.16
N MET A 63 -8.20 -14.31 -7.34
CA MET A 63 -8.09 -13.34 -6.25
C MET A 63 -7.87 -11.92 -6.76
N THR A 64 -7.04 -11.74 -7.79
CA THR A 64 -6.78 -10.44 -8.41
C THR A 64 -8.03 -9.86 -9.06
N LEU A 65 -8.87 -10.67 -9.73
CA LEU A 65 -10.15 -10.24 -10.31
C LEU A 65 -11.23 -9.93 -9.25
N ARG A 66 -11.08 -10.46 -8.03
CA ARG A 66 -11.95 -10.12 -6.88
C ARG A 66 -11.53 -8.85 -6.15
N SER A 67 -10.30 -8.37 -6.37
CA SER A 67 -9.85 -7.12 -5.76
C SER A 67 -10.66 -5.93 -6.28
N THR A 68 -11.21 -5.15 -5.35
CA THR A 68 -11.94 -3.90 -5.62
C THR A 68 -11.16 -2.99 -6.56
N SER A 69 -9.83 -2.91 -6.36
CA SER A 69 -8.95 -2.06 -7.15
C SER A 69 -8.82 -2.53 -8.59
N THR A 70 -8.72 -3.84 -8.83
CA THR A 70 -8.71 -4.37 -10.20
C THR A 70 -10.01 -4.06 -10.93
N ARG A 71 -11.15 -4.16 -10.22
CA ARG A 71 -12.45 -3.80 -10.81
C ARG A 71 -12.50 -2.33 -11.19
N THR A 72 -12.19 -1.43 -10.26
CA THR A 72 -12.28 0.02 -10.48
C THR A 72 -11.29 0.54 -11.51
N PHE A 73 -10.04 0.10 -11.47
CA PHE A 73 -8.97 0.70 -12.30
C PHE A 73 -8.72 -0.06 -13.61
N VAL A 74 -9.28 -1.25 -13.78
CA VAL A 74 -9.05 -2.08 -14.98
C VAL A 74 -10.35 -2.54 -15.61
N LEU A 75 -11.18 -3.30 -14.89
CA LEU A 75 -12.36 -3.94 -15.50
C LEU A 75 -13.41 -2.93 -15.93
N TRP A 76 -13.77 -1.97 -15.09
CA TRP A 76 -14.75 -0.94 -15.42
C TRP A 76 -14.28 0.00 -16.53
N PRO A 77 -13.04 0.53 -16.51
CA PRO A 77 -12.52 1.31 -17.62
C PRO A 77 -12.45 0.52 -18.94
N ALA A 78 -12.05 -0.76 -18.90
CA ALA A 78 -12.03 -1.60 -20.09
C ALA A 78 -13.44 -1.83 -20.67
N LEU A 79 -14.42 -2.07 -19.80
CA LEU A 79 -15.82 -2.22 -20.20
C LEU A 79 -16.37 -0.93 -20.83
N VAL A 80 -16.11 0.22 -20.21
CA VAL A 80 -16.50 1.52 -20.76
C VAL A 80 -15.75 1.81 -22.08
N ALA A 81 -14.47 1.47 -22.17
CA ALA A 81 -13.71 1.64 -23.42
C ALA A 81 -14.30 0.79 -24.56
N ALA A 82 -14.70 -0.45 -24.28
CA ALA A 82 -15.39 -1.30 -25.25
C ALA A 82 -16.72 -0.66 -25.71
N GLU A 83 -17.51 -0.14 -24.79
CA GLU A 83 -18.76 0.58 -25.11
C GLU A 83 -18.51 1.84 -25.96
N GLN A 84 -17.45 2.59 -25.68
CA GLN A 84 -17.04 3.76 -26.47
C GLN A 84 -16.62 3.38 -27.89
N LEU A 85 -15.86 2.29 -28.06
CA LEU A 85 -15.44 1.79 -29.36
C LEU A 85 -16.64 1.33 -30.19
N LEU A 86 -17.58 0.59 -29.58
CA LEU A 86 -18.80 0.14 -30.23
C LEU A 86 -19.74 1.31 -30.60
N SER A 87 -19.77 2.36 -29.78
CA SER A 87 -20.63 3.53 -29.99
C SER A 87 -20.00 4.62 -30.86
N GLY A 88 -18.75 4.46 -31.31
CA GLY A 88 -18.02 5.48 -32.06
C GLY A 88 -17.79 6.80 -31.31
N ARG A 89 -17.84 6.80 -29.97
CA ARG A 89 -17.77 8.03 -29.17
C ARG A 89 -16.33 8.44 -28.86
N ALA A 90 -16.00 9.70 -29.13
CA ALA A 90 -14.68 10.27 -28.84
C ALA A 90 -14.39 10.40 -27.34
N LEU A 91 -13.13 10.16 -26.96
CA LEU A 91 -12.63 10.43 -25.61
C LEU A 91 -12.28 11.91 -25.43
N ARG A 92 -12.44 12.40 -24.20
CA ARG A 92 -12.12 13.79 -23.81
C ARG A 92 -10.87 13.81 -22.92
N PRO A 93 -9.67 13.96 -23.50
CA PRO A 93 -8.41 13.83 -22.76
C PRO A 93 -8.23 14.89 -21.67
N ARG A 94 -8.95 16.02 -21.72
CA ARG A 94 -8.93 17.05 -20.66
C ARG A 94 -9.27 16.55 -19.26
N TRP A 95 -9.94 15.40 -19.13
CA TRP A 95 -10.25 14.79 -17.84
C TRP A 95 -9.19 13.78 -17.38
N ALA A 96 -8.17 13.46 -18.19
CA ALA A 96 -7.07 12.59 -17.82
C ALA A 96 -6.38 12.98 -16.49
N PRO A 97 -6.18 14.28 -16.16
CA PRO A 97 -5.64 14.67 -14.86
C PRO A 97 -6.50 14.18 -13.68
N LEU A 98 -7.82 14.12 -13.83
CA LEU A 98 -8.73 13.66 -12.78
C LEU A 98 -8.62 12.14 -12.55
N LEU A 99 -8.48 11.37 -13.64
CA LEU A 99 -8.19 9.93 -13.55
C LEU A 99 -6.83 9.70 -12.89
N ALA A 100 -5.79 10.42 -13.34
CA ALA A 100 -4.46 10.32 -12.77
C ALA A 100 -4.49 10.64 -11.26
N TRP A 101 -5.16 11.73 -10.88
CA TRP A 101 -5.33 12.11 -9.48
C TRP A 101 -6.01 11.03 -8.64
N GLY A 102 -7.15 10.50 -9.10
CA GLY A 102 -7.88 9.46 -8.37
C GLY A 102 -7.03 8.20 -8.14
N TYR A 103 -6.32 7.75 -9.19
CA TYR A 103 -5.42 6.60 -9.09
C TYR A 103 -4.22 6.86 -8.17
N LEU A 104 -3.55 8.00 -8.33
CA LEU A 104 -2.40 8.37 -7.52
C LEU A 104 -2.77 8.56 -6.06
N GLN A 105 -3.91 9.18 -5.76
CA GLN A 105 -4.43 9.33 -4.41
C GLN A 105 -4.71 7.96 -3.77
N TYR A 106 -5.35 7.03 -4.49
CA TYR A 106 -5.57 5.66 -4.02
C TYR A 106 -4.24 4.97 -3.67
N ARG A 107 -3.26 5.05 -4.58
CA ARG A 107 -1.94 4.43 -4.43
C ARG A 107 -1.17 5.02 -3.25
N TRP A 108 -1.14 6.35 -3.15
CA TRP A 108 -0.43 7.06 -2.10
C TRP A 108 -1.05 6.79 -0.73
N SER A 109 -2.37 6.91 -0.62
CA SER A 109 -3.10 6.63 0.62
C SER A 109 -2.90 5.20 1.09
N GLY A 110 -2.98 4.22 0.18
CA GLY A 110 -2.74 2.82 0.49
C GLY A 110 -1.32 2.53 0.94
N ALA A 111 -0.33 3.11 0.25
CA ALA A 111 1.08 2.97 0.64
C ALA A 111 1.35 3.64 2.00
N TYR A 112 0.80 4.82 2.24
CA TYR A 112 0.93 5.53 3.50
C TYR A 112 0.31 4.74 4.65
N ARG A 113 -0.92 4.24 4.47
CA ARG A 113 -1.61 3.40 5.47
C ARG A 113 -0.80 2.18 5.85
N THR A 114 -0.28 1.44 4.87
CA THR A 114 0.52 0.24 5.15
C THR A 114 1.85 0.58 5.83
N ARG A 115 2.51 1.68 5.42
CA ARG A 115 3.80 2.09 6.02
C ARG A 115 3.66 2.57 7.46
N VAL A 116 2.61 3.34 7.77
CA VAL A 116 2.42 3.96 9.09
C VAL A 116 1.60 3.07 10.01
N GLY A 117 0.52 2.48 9.50
CA GLY A 117 -0.43 1.68 10.27
C GLY A 117 -0.10 0.20 10.40
N GLY A 118 0.89 -0.30 9.65
CA GLY A 118 1.21 -1.73 9.58
C GLY A 118 0.19 -2.54 8.78
N GLY A 119 0.24 -3.87 8.90
CA GLY A 119 -0.68 -4.79 8.23
C GLY A 119 -0.50 -4.88 6.70
N GLY A 120 -1.58 -5.26 5.99
CA GLY A 120 -1.58 -5.47 4.54
C GLY A 120 -2.78 -4.83 3.84
N PRO A 121 -2.91 -4.96 2.50
CA PRO A 121 -4.05 -4.42 1.76
C PRO A 121 -5.39 -4.96 2.26
N GLY A 122 -6.34 -4.05 2.56
CA GLY A 122 -7.65 -4.41 3.12
C GLY A 122 -7.57 -4.96 4.55
N MET A 123 -8.59 -5.73 4.94
CA MET A 123 -8.68 -6.39 6.26
C MET A 123 -8.11 -7.82 6.28
N SER A 124 -7.54 -8.30 5.16
CA SER A 124 -6.91 -9.63 5.08
C SER A 124 -5.69 -9.78 6.00
N ARG A 125 -5.06 -8.65 6.31
CA ARG A 125 -4.04 -8.49 7.35
C ARG A 125 -4.39 -7.19 8.08
N PRO A 126 -5.06 -7.26 9.24
CA PRO A 126 -5.57 -6.08 9.92
C PRO A 126 -4.42 -5.11 10.25
N PRO A 127 -4.72 -3.80 10.34
CA PRO A 127 -3.73 -2.82 10.75
C PRO A 127 -3.29 -3.05 12.20
N GLU A 128 -2.08 -2.61 12.53
CA GLU A 128 -1.53 -2.68 13.90
C GLU A 128 -1.90 -1.45 14.74
N ARG A 129 -2.19 -0.32 14.08
CA ARG A 129 -2.61 0.93 14.71
C ARG A 129 -3.50 1.77 13.79
N VAL A 130 -4.26 2.68 14.39
CA VAL A 130 -5.05 3.68 13.68
C VAL A 130 -4.11 4.74 13.08
N VAL A 131 -4.23 5.00 11.78
CA VAL A 131 -3.47 6.05 11.09
C VAL A 131 -4.29 7.34 11.09
N THR A 132 -3.78 8.36 11.80
CA THR A 132 -4.47 9.65 11.97
C THR A 132 -3.76 10.82 11.30
N SER A 133 -2.57 10.58 10.73
CA SER A 133 -1.70 11.61 10.15
C SER A 133 -1.73 11.61 8.61
N GLY A 134 -1.01 12.55 7.99
CA GLY A 134 -0.90 12.62 6.53
C GLY A 134 -2.25 12.92 5.87
N ILE A 135 -2.62 12.18 4.83
CA ILE A 135 -3.90 12.36 4.13
C ILE A 135 -5.12 11.91 4.97
N TYR A 136 -4.89 11.02 5.95
CA TYR A 136 -5.93 10.52 6.85
C TYR A 136 -6.41 11.58 7.86
N ARG A 137 -5.70 12.70 8.04
CA ARG A 137 -6.18 13.79 8.92
C ARG A 137 -7.39 14.54 8.35
N TRP A 138 -7.61 14.47 7.04
CA TRP A 138 -8.67 15.21 6.34
C TRP A 138 -9.93 14.38 6.13
N THR A 139 -9.75 13.07 6.02
CA THR A 139 -10.81 12.12 5.73
C THR A 139 -10.40 10.76 6.26
N ARG A 140 -11.35 10.03 6.83
CA ARG A 140 -11.10 8.66 7.29
C ARG A 140 -10.93 7.66 6.13
N ASN A 141 -11.43 7.99 4.93
CA ASN A 141 -11.49 7.08 3.79
C ASN A 141 -10.84 7.64 2.50
N PRO A 142 -9.58 8.12 2.55
CA PRO A 142 -8.94 8.79 1.41
C PRO A 142 -8.68 7.84 0.23
N MET A 143 -8.48 6.54 0.51
CA MET A 143 -8.35 5.51 -0.52
C MET A 143 -9.62 5.39 -1.35
N TYR A 144 -10.78 5.23 -0.69
CA TYR A 144 -12.07 5.12 -1.37
C TYR A 144 -12.44 6.41 -2.10
N LEU A 145 -12.09 7.57 -1.55
CA LEU A 145 -12.21 8.84 -2.27
C LEU A 145 -11.41 8.84 -3.59
N GLY A 146 -10.22 8.23 -3.62
CA GLY A 146 -9.43 8.05 -4.85
C GLY A 146 -10.14 7.19 -5.91
N HIS A 147 -10.82 6.11 -5.50
CA HIS A 147 -11.67 5.31 -6.40
C HIS A 147 -12.82 6.14 -6.98
N GLN A 148 -13.49 6.94 -6.14
CA GLN A 148 -14.61 7.78 -6.54
C GLN A 148 -14.18 8.87 -7.53
N ILE A 149 -13.05 9.54 -7.27
CA ILE A 149 -12.49 10.55 -8.18
C ILE A 149 -12.12 9.92 -9.52
N PHE A 150 -11.52 8.73 -9.50
CA PHE A 150 -11.18 8.02 -10.73
C PHE A 150 -12.42 7.67 -11.57
N LEU A 151 -13.46 7.10 -10.95
CA LEU A 151 -14.70 6.76 -11.65
C LEU A 151 -15.45 7.99 -12.17
N ALA A 152 -15.46 9.09 -11.42
CA ALA A 152 -15.97 10.37 -11.89
C ALA A 152 -15.18 10.87 -13.12
N GLY A 153 -13.85 10.76 -13.08
CA GLY A 153 -12.99 11.03 -14.22
C GLY A 153 -13.34 10.20 -15.46
N VAL A 154 -13.55 8.89 -15.29
CA VAL A 154 -13.98 8.00 -16.40
C VAL A 154 -15.32 8.46 -16.97
N ALA A 155 -16.31 8.76 -16.13
CA ALA A 155 -17.61 9.25 -16.57
C ALA A 155 -17.51 10.58 -17.35
N LEU A 156 -16.69 11.52 -16.87
CA LEU A 156 -16.48 12.82 -17.52
C LEU A 156 -15.67 12.72 -18.83
N ALA A 157 -14.66 11.86 -18.87
CA ALA A 157 -13.82 11.62 -20.03
C ALA A 157 -14.58 10.96 -21.20
N THR A 158 -15.54 10.10 -20.88
CA THR A 158 -16.26 9.28 -21.88
C THR A 158 -17.66 9.82 -22.21
N ARG A 159 -18.32 10.50 -21.25
CA ARG A 159 -19.76 10.81 -21.29
C ARG A 159 -20.63 9.58 -21.56
N SER A 160 -20.14 8.41 -21.17
CA SER A 160 -20.84 7.14 -21.32
C SER A 160 -21.95 7.03 -20.26
N PRO A 161 -23.20 6.72 -20.64
CA PRO A 161 -24.26 6.41 -19.68
C PRO A 161 -23.87 5.25 -18.75
N LEU A 162 -23.13 4.27 -19.27
CA LEU A 162 -22.61 3.15 -18.48
C LEU A 162 -21.61 3.64 -17.42
N ALA A 163 -20.69 4.53 -17.79
CA ALA A 163 -19.72 5.09 -16.84
C ALA A 163 -20.41 5.91 -15.74
N VAL A 164 -21.45 6.67 -16.09
CA VAL A 164 -22.27 7.42 -15.13
C VAL A 164 -23.01 6.47 -14.18
N ALA A 165 -23.65 5.42 -14.70
CA ALA A 165 -24.33 4.42 -13.89
C ALA A 165 -23.37 3.69 -12.94
N LEU A 166 -22.19 3.29 -13.44
CA LEU A 166 -21.14 2.68 -12.63
C LEU A 166 -20.70 3.62 -11.49
N PHE A 167 -20.46 4.90 -11.78
CA PHE A 167 -20.12 5.88 -10.75
C PHE A 167 -21.25 6.02 -9.70
N ALA A 168 -22.50 6.18 -10.14
CA ALA A 168 -23.66 6.34 -9.27
C ALA A 168 -23.86 5.14 -8.33
N VAL A 169 -23.66 3.91 -8.81
CA VAL A 169 -23.74 2.68 -8.00
C VAL A 169 -22.57 2.57 -7.02
N HIS A 170 -21.37 2.99 -7.40
CA HIS A 170 -20.20 2.86 -6.56
C HIS A 170 -20.17 3.87 -5.40
N VAL A 171 -20.81 5.03 -5.51
CA VAL A 171 -20.97 6.00 -4.41
C VAL A 171 -21.53 5.35 -3.14
N PRO A 172 -22.75 4.79 -3.11
CA PRO A 172 -23.29 4.16 -1.90
C PRO A 172 -22.57 2.86 -1.55
N TRP A 173 -22.02 2.14 -2.55
CA TRP A 173 -21.28 0.91 -2.30
C TRP A 173 -20.00 1.16 -1.49
N PHE A 174 -19.20 2.17 -1.85
CA PHE A 174 -18.02 2.55 -1.07
C PHE A 174 -18.38 3.16 0.29
N ASP A 175 -19.55 3.80 0.42
CA ASP A 175 -20.06 4.25 1.71
C ASP A 175 -20.42 3.10 2.65
N ALA A 176 -21.10 2.07 2.15
CA ALA A 176 -21.32 0.83 2.91
C ALA A 176 -19.99 0.18 3.32
N ARG A 177 -19.05 0.07 2.39
CA ARG A 177 -17.73 -0.51 2.63
C ARG A 177 -16.91 0.26 3.66
N ALA A 178 -16.94 1.59 3.60
CA ALA A 178 -16.32 2.44 4.59
C ALA A 178 -16.91 2.13 5.97
N ARG A 179 -18.24 2.09 6.11
CA ARG A 179 -18.88 1.73 7.39
C ARG A 179 -18.46 0.37 7.92
N ASP A 180 -18.31 -0.64 7.06
CA ASP A 180 -17.79 -1.97 7.47
C ASP A 180 -16.36 -1.87 8.03
N ASP A 181 -15.47 -1.16 7.33
CA ASP A 181 -14.10 -0.96 7.78
C ASP A 181 -14.06 -0.16 9.10
N GLU A 182 -14.90 0.88 9.24
CA GLU A 182 -15.00 1.68 10.46
C GLU A 182 -15.48 0.83 11.65
N ARG A 183 -16.46 -0.05 11.46
CA ARG A 183 -16.92 -0.99 12.50
C ARG A 183 -15.82 -1.96 12.92
N ALA A 184 -15.04 -2.46 11.96
CA ALA A 184 -13.93 -3.35 12.28
C ALA A 184 -12.81 -2.62 13.04
N LEU A 185 -12.53 -1.37 12.68
CA LEU A 185 -11.57 -0.53 13.40
C LEU A 185 -12.06 -0.17 14.82
N GLU A 186 -13.35 0.11 14.99
CA GLU A 186 -13.97 0.35 16.30
C GLU A 186 -13.87 -0.90 17.18
N ALA A 187 -14.21 -2.07 16.64
CA ALA A 187 -14.07 -3.35 17.35
C ALA A 187 -12.62 -3.66 17.75
N GLN A 188 -11.64 -3.28 16.92
CA GLN A 188 -10.23 -3.57 17.16
C GLN A 188 -9.55 -2.56 18.11
N PHE A 189 -9.88 -1.27 18.01
CA PHE A 189 -9.13 -0.19 18.67
C PHE A 189 -9.94 0.64 19.67
N GLY A 190 -11.26 0.42 19.75
CA GLY A 190 -12.17 1.06 20.71
C GLY A 190 -11.96 2.57 20.84
N ALA A 191 -11.64 3.01 22.05
CA ALA A 191 -11.44 4.42 22.42
C ALA A 191 -10.44 5.17 21.51
N THR A 192 -9.42 4.50 20.99
CA THR A 192 -8.43 5.12 20.08
C THR A 192 -9.08 5.51 18.75
N TYR A 193 -9.91 4.62 18.20
CA TYR A 193 -10.64 4.91 16.98
C TYR A 193 -11.77 5.92 17.22
N ASP A 194 -12.40 5.88 18.39
CA ASP A 194 -13.42 6.85 18.80
C ASP A 194 -12.89 8.28 18.84
N ALA A 195 -11.73 8.50 19.44
CA ALA A 195 -11.07 9.80 19.49
C ALA A 195 -10.77 10.33 18.07
N TYR A 196 -10.35 9.44 17.17
CA TYR A 196 -10.09 9.78 15.77
C TYR A 196 -11.37 10.13 14.99
N ARG A 197 -12.44 9.33 15.09
CA ARG A 197 -13.68 9.59 14.33
C ARG A 197 -14.43 10.85 14.77
N ARG A 198 -14.20 11.32 16.00
CA ARG A 198 -14.74 12.59 16.52
C ARG A 198 -14.11 13.82 15.86
N THR A 199 -12.85 13.71 15.43
CA THR A 199 -12.09 14.85 14.90
C THR A 199 -12.00 14.84 13.37
N VAL A 200 -12.13 13.67 12.74
CA VAL A 200 -11.98 13.52 11.29
C VAL A 200 -13.27 13.02 10.64
N PRO A 201 -13.81 13.73 9.63
CA PRO A 201 -15.02 13.29 8.95
C PRO A 201 -14.78 12.02 8.11
N ARG A 202 -15.86 11.28 7.83
CA ARG A 202 -15.78 10.06 7.00
C ARG A 202 -15.26 10.36 5.59
N TRP A 203 -15.79 11.41 4.98
CA TRP A 203 -15.57 11.81 3.58
C TRP A 203 -14.89 13.18 3.51
N LEU A 204 -15.58 14.23 3.08
CA LEU A 204 -15.09 15.60 3.14
C LEU A 204 -16.10 16.44 3.94
N PRO A 205 -15.66 17.45 4.70
CA PRO A 205 -16.56 18.35 5.39
C PRO A 205 -17.26 19.25 4.37
N VAL A 206 -18.41 18.83 3.84
CA VAL A 206 -19.22 19.66 2.92
C VAL A 206 -19.85 20.87 3.63
N ALA A 207 -20.02 20.80 4.96
CA ALA A 207 -20.72 21.84 5.74
C ALA A 207 -19.80 22.72 6.61
N ASP A 208 -18.57 22.31 6.90
CA ASP A 208 -17.68 23.01 7.84
C ASP A 208 -16.75 24.02 7.15
N ILE A 209 -16.66 23.98 5.82
CA ILE A 209 -15.95 24.99 5.01
C ILE A 209 -16.70 26.33 5.01
N TRP A 210 -18.03 26.30 5.13
CA TRP A 210 -18.89 27.50 5.10
C TRP A 210 -19.22 28.07 6.47
N ARG A 211 -19.05 27.31 7.55
CA ARG A 211 -19.39 27.75 8.92
C ARG A 211 -18.29 28.58 9.60
N LYS A 212 -17.04 28.48 9.14
CA LYS A 212 -15.90 29.19 9.75
C LYS A 212 -15.57 30.55 9.12
N ASN A 213 -16.30 30.94 8.08
CA ASN A 213 -16.09 32.18 7.33
C ASN A 213 -17.35 33.08 7.29
N GLY A 214 -18.30 32.88 8.19
CA GLY A 214 -19.55 33.65 8.29
C GLY A 214 -19.72 34.25 9.68
#